data_AF-A0A7W9MIC1-F1
#
_entry.id   AF-A0A7W9MIC1-F1
#
_cell.length_a   1.000
_cell.length_b   1.000
_cell.length_c   1.000
_cell.angle_alpha   90.00
_cell.angle_beta   90.00
_cell.angle_gamma   90.00
#
_symmetry.space_group_name_H-M   'P 1'
#
loop_
_entity.id
_entity.type
_entity.pdbx_description
1 polymer ?
#
loop_
_entity_poly.entity_id
_entity_poly.type
_entity_poly.pdbx_seq_one_letter_code
_entity_poly.pdbx_strand_id
1 'polypeptide(L)'
;MKKRSSILVALAASSVLAVPAAASAAAGVPVKAPTGGTSSGPSAAGAATLSFRGMNLKLPAGWRVHRSGDGAVVTTGSCRRPEPFAANCRSFWVFGPKEFVRVPVGGGHITYTGKYQFHPFSGVVPCPFNAGTSWYTTGKATSKGLRPAGPGHKAKYVAWANRCMTNDGKKQTASFTQREWFLPSSKILVVDVWKTPGLENVLGNATWS
;
A
#
# COMPACT_ATOMS: atom_id res chain seq x y z
N MET A 1 44.26 -9.96 37.57
CA MET A 1 45.57 -9.68 36.94
C MET A 1 45.33 -9.16 35.52
N LYS A 2 46.01 -8.06 35.13
CA LYS A 2 46.08 -7.36 33.81
C LYS A 2 44.74 -6.87 33.21
N LYS A 3 44.31 -5.59 33.22
CA LYS A 3 44.85 -4.25 32.83
C LYS A 3 45.23 -4.08 31.35
N ARG A 4 44.46 -3.22 30.63
CA ARG A 4 44.83 -2.08 29.72
C ARG A 4 43.72 -1.88 28.64
N SER A 5 42.93 -0.79 28.67
CA SER A 5 43.15 0.58 28.12
C SER A 5 43.14 0.62 26.58
N SER A 6 42.11 1.15 25.91
CA SER A 6 41.81 2.57 25.53
C SER A 6 42.52 3.00 24.24
N ILE A 7 41.78 3.60 23.29
CA ILE A 7 42.16 4.80 22.49
C ILE A 7 40.92 5.31 21.72
N LEU A 8 40.64 6.60 21.89
CA LEU A 8 39.77 7.48 21.11
C LEU A 8 40.51 7.99 19.88
N VAL A 9 39.83 8.20 18.75
CA VAL A 9 40.16 9.30 17.81
C VAL A 9 38.86 9.86 17.24
N ALA A 10 38.65 11.15 17.47
CA ALA A 10 37.67 12.00 16.81
C ALA A 10 38.32 12.67 15.58
N LEU A 11 37.56 12.87 14.51
CA LEU A 11 37.88 13.83 13.46
C LEU A 11 36.59 14.50 12.97
N ALA A 12 36.53 15.80 13.18
CA ALA A 12 35.51 16.71 12.69
C ALA A 12 35.88 17.19 11.28
N ALA A 13 34.88 17.47 10.45
CA ALA A 13 35.01 18.42 9.35
C ALA A 13 33.64 19.04 9.04
N SER A 14 33.53 20.33 9.33
CA SER A 14 32.45 21.21 8.92
C SER A 14 32.81 21.84 7.57
N SER A 15 31.85 21.99 6.68
CA SER A 15 31.97 22.89 5.52
C SER A 15 30.60 23.52 5.22
N VAL A 16 30.53 24.82 5.46
CA VAL A 16 29.49 25.77 5.04
C VAL A 16 29.99 26.48 3.78
N LEU A 17 29.10 26.82 2.84
CA LEU A 17 29.14 27.91 1.83
C LEU A 17 28.12 27.53 0.73
N ALA A 18 27.42 28.39 0.01
CA ALA A 18 26.93 29.76 0.13
C ALA A 18 26.06 29.96 -1.12
N VAL A 19 25.01 30.77 -1.02
CA VAL A 19 24.06 31.09 -2.10
C VAL A 19 24.67 32.12 -3.05
N PRO A 20 24.27 32.14 -4.33
CA PRO A 20 23.99 33.44 -4.93
C PRO A 20 22.60 33.49 -5.56
N ALA A 21 21.84 34.50 -5.14
CA ALA A 21 20.71 35.06 -5.86
C ALA A 21 21.28 36.06 -6.88
N ALA A 22 20.86 35.96 -8.14
CA ALA A 22 21.08 37.00 -9.14
C ALA A 22 19.74 37.28 -9.83
N ALA A 23 19.19 38.45 -9.52
CA ALA A 23 18.14 39.08 -10.29
C ALA A 23 18.77 39.80 -11.50
N SER A 24 18.09 39.78 -12.64
CA SER A 24 18.32 40.72 -13.72
C SER A 24 16.99 41.04 -14.37
N ALA A 25 16.64 42.31 -14.31
CA ALA A 25 15.52 42.92 -15.02
C ALA A 25 16.05 43.52 -16.34
N ALA A 26 15.29 43.39 -17.43
CA ALA A 26 15.23 44.36 -18.51
C ALA A 26 14.00 44.11 -19.40
N ALA A 27 13.35 45.19 -19.81
CA ALA A 27 12.09 45.27 -20.55
C ALA A 27 12.29 45.32 -22.07
N GLY A 28 11.23 45.03 -22.86
CA GLY A 28 11.06 45.55 -24.23
C GLY A 28 10.61 44.58 -25.36
N VAL A 29 9.29 44.35 -25.49
CA VAL A 29 8.34 44.23 -26.64
C VAL A 29 8.90 44.28 -28.11
N PRO A 30 8.29 43.73 -29.23
CA PRO A 30 6.94 43.14 -29.49
C PRO A 30 6.83 41.77 -30.24
N VAL A 31 5.65 41.15 -30.09
CA VAL A 31 4.76 40.43 -31.04
C VAL A 31 5.34 39.51 -32.14
N LYS A 32 5.02 38.21 -32.03
CA LYS A 32 4.48 37.40 -33.14
C LYS A 32 3.64 36.24 -32.60
N ALA A 33 2.34 36.24 -32.89
CA ALA A 33 1.46 35.11 -32.63
C ALA A 33 1.74 33.96 -33.60
N PRO A 34 1.68 32.71 -33.12
CA PRO A 34 1.09 31.64 -33.91
C PRO A 34 -0.10 31.05 -33.16
N THR A 35 -1.24 31.10 -33.85
CA THR A 35 -2.22 30.01 -33.98
C THR A 35 -2.03 28.78 -33.11
N GLY A 36 -2.96 28.63 -32.17
CA GLY A 36 -3.77 27.41 -32.00
C GLY A 36 -3.05 26.09 -32.19
N GLY A 37 -2.52 25.59 -31.09
CA GLY A 37 -2.07 24.21 -30.96
C GLY A 37 -1.90 23.90 -29.49
N THR A 38 -3.02 23.67 -28.78
CA THR A 38 -2.99 23.12 -27.43
C THR A 38 -2.54 21.66 -27.53
N SER A 39 -1.25 21.46 -27.78
CA SER A 39 -0.58 20.20 -27.56
C SER A 39 -0.60 19.97 -26.06
N SER A 40 -1.52 19.13 -25.62
CA SER A 40 -1.51 18.49 -24.31
C SER A 40 -0.18 17.77 -24.14
N GLY A 41 0.84 18.48 -23.65
CA GLY A 41 2.07 17.84 -23.18
C GLY A 41 1.69 16.79 -22.13
N PRO A 42 2.43 15.67 -22.03
CA PRO A 42 2.14 14.67 -21.01
C PRO A 42 2.19 15.36 -19.67
N SER A 43 1.03 15.45 -19.02
CA SER A 43 0.91 15.91 -17.64
C SER A 43 1.92 15.10 -16.83
N ALA A 44 2.93 15.78 -16.27
CA ALA A 44 3.88 15.14 -15.38
C ALA A 44 3.03 14.42 -14.33
N ALA A 45 3.03 13.09 -14.36
CA ALA A 45 2.13 12.27 -13.56
C ALA A 45 2.52 12.41 -12.09
N GLY A 46 2.06 13.49 -11.47
CA GLY A 46 2.28 13.83 -10.08
C GLY A 46 1.74 12.74 -9.18
N ALA A 47 2.34 12.62 -8.00
CA ALA A 47 1.88 11.71 -6.96
C ALA A 47 0.37 11.90 -6.71
N ALA A 48 -0.42 10.86 -6.96
CA ALA A 48 -1.86 10.89 -6.72
C ALA A 48 -2.14 10.76 -5.22
N THR A 49 -3.18 11.43 -4.71
CA THR A 49 -3.60 11.27 -3.31
C THR A 49 -4.85 10.40 -3.23
N LEU A 50 -4.83 9.35 -2.40
CA LEU A 50 -6.00 8.58 -2.02
C LEU A 50 -6.52 9.06 -0.66
N SER A 51 -7.65 9.76 -0.67
CA SER A 51 -8.40 10.12 0.53
C SER A 51 -9.48 9.09 0.85
N PHE A 52 -9.41 8.43 1.99
CA PHE A 52 -10.35 7.39 2.41
C PHE A 52 -10.66 7.53 3.92
N ARG A 53 -11.89 7.95 4.24
CA ARG A 53 -12.41 8.02 5.62
C ARG A 53 -11.48 8.77 6.58
N GLY A 54 -11.06 9.97 6.17
CA GLY A 54 -10.15 10.85 6.91
C GLY A 54 -8.66 10.55 6.69
N MET A 55 -8.29 9.33 6.28
CA MET A 55 -6.90 8.98 5.96
C MET A 55 -6.55 9.43 4.54
N ASN A 56 -5.42 10.09 4.35
CA ASN A 56 -4.92 10.57 3.07
C ASN A 56 -3.56 9.95 2.77
N LEU A 57 -3.45 9.20 1.67
CA LEU A 57 -2.24 8.52 1.23
C LEU A 57 -1.66 9.21 0.00
N LYS A 58 -0.43 9.71 0.09
CA LYS A 58 0.34 10.13 -1.07
C LYS A 58 0.89 8.90 -1.79
N LEU A 59 0.36 8.62 -2.96
CA LEU A 59 0.73 7.44 -3.73
C LEU A 59 1.91 7.74 -4.67
N PRO A 60 2.91 6.85 -4.77
CA PRO A 60 3.97 6.94 -5.75
C PRO A 60 3.43 7.07 -7.18
N ALA A 61 4.24 7.69 -8.05
CA ALA A 61 3.96 7.74 -9.48
C ALA A 61 3.77 6.32 -10.05
N GLY A 62 2.81 6.16 -10.96
CA GLY A 62 2.46 4.87 -11.56
C GLY A 62 1.41 4.05 -10.79
N TRP A 63 1.15 4.36 -9.52
CA TRP A 63 0.03 3.74 -8.81
C TRP A 63 -1.29 4.34 -9.31
N ARG A 64 -2.35 3.54 -9.34
CA ARG A 64 -3.68 3.95 -9.81
C ARG A 64 -4.72 3.49 -8.81
N VAL A 65 -5.67 4.36 -8.51
CA VAL A 65 -6.78 4.10 -7.58
C VAL A 65 -8.03 3.78 -8.38
N HIS A 66 -8.69 2.70 -8.03
CA HIS A 66 -9.98 2.27 -8.59
C HIS A 66 -10.96 2.13 -7.44
N ARG A 67 -11.94 3.03 -7.35
CA ARG A 67 -12.95 2.99 -6.29
C ARG A 67 -14.10 2.09 -6.69
N SER A 68 -14.57 1.27 -5.76
CA SER A 68 -15.76 0.46 -5.92
C SER A 68 -16.39 0.18 -4.55
N GLY A 69 -17.71 0.29 -4.45
CA GLY A 69 -18.43 0.07 -3.20
C GLY A 69 -17.91 0.95 -2.06
N ASP A 70 -17.70 0.34 -0.89
CA ASP A 70 -17.08 0.98 0.27
C ASP A 70 -15.60 0.65 0.34
N GLY A 71 -14.90 0.74 -0.78
CA GLY A 71 -13.49 0.40 -0.87
C GLY A 71 -12.78 0.99 -2.08
N ALA A 72 -11.49 0.69 -2.16
CA ALA A 72 -10.64 1.04 -3.26
C ALA A 72 -9.60 -0.06 -3.52
N VAL A 73 -9.37 -0.36 -4.79
CA VAL A 73 -8.22 -1.14 -5.27
C VAL A 73 -7.14 -0.17 -5.71
N VAL A 74 -5.92 -0.33 -5.21
CA VAL A 74 -4.77 0.46 -5.67
C VAL A 74 -3.84 -0.46 -6.44
N THR A 75 -3.82 -0.31 -7.76
CA THR A 75 -2.94 -1.10 -8.63
C THR A 75 -1.55 -0.47 -8.70
N THR A 76 -0.52 -1.29 -8.56
CA THR A 76 0.89 -0.88 -8.53
C THR A 76 1.71 -1.44 -9.69
N GLY A 77 1.04 -2.14 -10.61
CA GLY A 77 1.61 -2.69 -11.84
C GLY A 77 0.51 -3.05 -12.83
N SER A 78 0.80 -3.98 -13.74
CA SER A 78 -0.19 -4.48 -14.69
C SER A 78 -1.39 -5.10 -13.98
N CYS A 79 -2.58 -4.67 -14.36
CA CYS A 79 -3.82 -5.24 -13.87
C CYS A 79 -4.91 -5.03 -14.91
N ARG A 80 -5.46 -6.13 -15.44
CA ARG A 80 -6.53 -6.07 -16.45
C ARG A 80 -7.89 -5.79 -15.83
N ARG A 81 -8.14 -6.32 -14.62
CA ARG A 81 -9.39 -6.17 -13.87
C ARG A 81 -9.06 -5.76 -12.43
N PRO A 82 -9.18 -4.46 -12.08
CA PRO A 82 -8.82 -3.95 -10.76
C PRO A 82 -9.92 -4.25 -9.74
N GLU A 83 -10.01 -5.51 -9.32
CA GLU A 83 -10.95 -6.00 -8.32
C GLU A 83 -10.22 -6.55 -7.09
N PRO A 84 -10.87 -6.57 -5.91
CA PRO A 84 -10.35 -7.23 -4.72
C PRO A 84 -9.86 -8.65 -5.00
N PHE A 85 -8.59 -8.90 -4.70
CA PHE A 85 -7.93 -10.20 -4.83
C PHE A 85 -7.95 -10.83 -6.24
N ALA A 86 -8.17 -10.02 -7.29
CA ALA A 86 -8.07 -10.50 -8.65
C ALA A 86 -6.70 -11.12 -8.93
N ALA A 87 -6.70 -12.32 -9.54
CA ALA A 87 -5.48 -12.99 -9.92
C ALA A 87 -4.71 -12.17 -10.98
N ASN A 88 -3.38 -12.24 -10.93
CA ASN A 88 -2.46 -11.51 -11.81
C ASN A 88 -2.62 -9.98 -11.77
N CYS A 89 -3.19 -9.44 -10.70
CA CYS A 89 -3.37 -7.99 -10.50
C CYS A 89 -2.53 -7.52 -9.31
N ARG A 90 -1.34 -6.95 -9.58
CA ARG A 90 -0.47 -6.37 -8.53
C ARG A 90 -1.16 -5.16 -7.91
N SER A 91 -1.67 -5.33 -6.70
CA SER A 91 -2.48 -4.33 -6.02
C SER A 91 -2.50 -4.53 -4.51
N PHE A 92 -2.94 -3.50 -3.80
CA PHE A 92 -3.43 -3.64 -2.43
C PHE A 92 -4.83 -3.02 -2.36
N TRP A 93 -5.54 -3.33 -1.29
CA TRP A 93 -6.94 -2.97 -1.14
C TRP A 93 -7.15 -2.17 0.12
N VAL A 94 -8.01 -1.16 0.02
CA VAL A 94 -8.49 -0.35 1.15
C VAL A 94 -9.98 -0.60 1.27
N PHE A 95 -10.40 -1.13 2.40
CA PHE A 95 -11.77 -1.51 2.68
C PHE A 95 -12.35 -0.62 3.79
N GLY A 96 -13.58 -0.21 3.59
CA GLY A 96 -14.46 0.40 4.57
C GLY A 96 -15.38 -0.64 5.22
N PRO A 97 -16.17 -0.22 6.24
CA PRO A 97 -16.92 -1.13 7.08
C PRO A 97 -17.85 -2.08 6.32
N LYS A 98 -18.50 -1.67 5.22
CA LYS A 98 -19.44 -2.54 4.51
C LYS A 98 -18.78 -3.83 4.00
N GLU A 99 -17.48 -3.78 3.73
CA GLU A 99 -16.67 -4.89 3.22
C GLU A 99 -16.22 -5.86 4.32
N PHE A 100 -16.29 -5.45 5.59
CA PHE A 100 -15.74 -6.22 6.69
C PHE A 100 -16.68 -6.41 7.89
N VAL A 101 -17.94 -5.96 7.82
CA VAL A 101 -18.98 -6.28 8.82
C VAL A 101 -19.76 -7.55 8.52
N ARG A 102 -19.71 -8.06 7.28
CA ARG A 102 -20.40 -9.28 6.85
C ARG A 102 -19.47 -10.24 6.11
N VAL A 103 -18.31 -10.49 6.69
CA VAL A 103 -17.33 -11.44 6.13
C VAL A 103 -17.91 -12.86 6.23
N PRO A 104 -18.03 -13.60 5.12
CA PRO A 104 -18.61 -14.94 5.12
C PRO A 104 -17.77 -15.91 5.95
N VAL A 105 -18.45 -16.76 6.75
CA VAL A 105 -17.88 -17.91 7.45
C VAL A 105 -18.90 -19.05 7.39
N GLY A 106 -18.50 -20.31 7.56
CA GLY A 106 -19.36 -21.50 7.37
C GLY A 106 -20.82 -21.33 7.81
N GLY A 107 -21.72 -21.10 6.85
CA GLY A 107 -23.18 -20.94 7.06
C GLY A 107 -23.67 -19.54 7.50
N GLY A 108 -22.79 -18.54 7.65
CA GLY A 108 -23.15 -17.21 8.15
C GLY A 108 -22.12 -16.12 7.83
N HIS A 109 -22.05 -15.10 8.69
CA HIS A 109 -21.14 -13.97 8.54
C HIS A 109 -20.63 -13.47 9.89
N ILE A 110 -19.44 -12.88 9.89
CA ILE A 110 -18.84 -12.21 11.04
C ILE A 110 -18.44 -10.77 10.72
N THR A 111 -18.34 -9.96 11.75
CA THR A 111 -17.60 -8.71 11.70
C THR A 111 -16.12 -8.99 11.92
N TYR A 112 -15.30 -8.59 10.97
CA TYR A 112 -13.85 -8.65 11.07
C TYR A 112 -13.33 -7.70 12.15
N THR A 113 -12.43 -8.21 12.99
CA THR A 113 -11.83 -7.48 14.12
C THR A 113 -10.30 -7.51 14.12
N GLY A 114 -9.68 -8.13 13.11
CA GLY A 114 -8.25 -8.43 13.09
C GLY A 114 -7.83 -9.66 13.90
N LYS A 115 -8.79 -10.41 14.49
CA LYS A 115 -8.49 -11.65 15.22
C LYS A 115 -8.14 -12.82 14.29
N TYR A 116 -8.79 -12.88 13.14
CA TYR A 116 -8.62 -13.90 12.10
C TYR A 116 -8.20 -13.22 10.80
N GLN A 117 -7.63 -13.98 9.87
CA GLN A 117 -7.30 -13.48 8.54
C GLN A 117 -8.55 -12.95 7.83
N PHE A 118 -8.43 -11.79 7.21
CA PHE A 118 -9.50 -11.24 6.39
C PHE A 118 -9.66 -12.10 5.13
N HIS A 119 -10.82 -12.74 4.98
CA HIS A 119 -11.12 -13.61 3.86
C HIS A 119 -12.56 -13.35 3.41
N PRO A 120 -12.80 -12.35 2.52
CA PRO A 120 -14.15 -11.89 2.16
C PRO A 120 -14.86 -12.82 1.17
N PHE A 121 -14.53 -14.12 1.17
CA PHE A 121 -15.00 -15.08 0.19
C PHE A 121 -15.56 -16.33 0.86
N SER A 122 -16.56 -16.92 0.22
CA SER A 122 -16.99 -18.29 0.47
C SER A 122 -16.34 -19.24 -0.54
N GLY A 123 -16.00 -20.46 -0.10
CA GLY A 123 -15.48 -21.51 -0.97
C GLY A 123 -14.03 -21.32 -1.42
N VAL A 124 -13.69 -21.99 -2.52
CA VAL A 124 -12.33 -21.99 -3.11
C VAL A 124 -12.14 -20.71 -3.90
N VAL A 125 -11.05 -20.00 -3.62
CA VAL A 125 -10.69 -18.76 -4.35
C VAL A 125 -9.41 -18.92 -5.14
N PRO A 126 -9.32 -18.28 -6.33
CA PRO A 126 -8.10 -18.28 -7.11
C PRO A 126 -6.94 -17.66 -6.33
N CYS A 127 -5.75 -18.17 -6.57
CA CYS A 127 -4.55 -17.61 -5.98
C CYS A 127 -4.19 -16.28 -6.64
N PRO A 128 -3.71 -15.27 -5.88
CA PRO A 128 -3.42 -13.94 -6.41
C PRO A 128 -2.41 -13.96 -7.57
N PHE A 129 -1.48 -14.91 -7.59
CA PHE A 129 -0.41 -14.99 -8.60
C PHE A 129 -0.74 -15.85 -9.82
N ASN A 130 -1.81 -16.64 -9.75
CA ASN A 130 -2.21 -17.54 -10.84
C ASN A 130 -3.66 -18.00 -10.65
N ALA A 131 -4.52 -17.62 -11.60
CA ALA A 131 -5.94 -17.96 -11.60
C ALA A 131 -6.23 -19.48 -11.69
N GLY A 132 -5.29 -20.27 -12.20
CA GLY A 132 -5.41 -21.73 -12.29
C GLY A 132 -5.02 -22.49 -11.02
N THR A 133 -4.76 -21.78 -9.91
CA THR A 133 -4.39 -22.38 -8.62
C THR A 133 -5.29 -21.83 -7.53
N SER A 134 -5.40 -22.57 -6.43
CA SER A 134 -6.29 -22.26 -5.32
C SER A 134 -5.52 -21.72 -4.12
N TRP A 135 -6.10 -20.73 -3.46
CA TRP A 135 -5.57 -20.16 -2.22
C TRP A 135 -5.97 -21.02 -1.02
N TYR A 136 -4.97 -21.45 -0.26
CA TYR A 136 -5.13 -22.06 1.06
C TYR A 136 -4.57 -21.17 2.18
N THR A 137 -5.40 -20.86 3.16
CA THR A 137 -4.99 -20.17 4.38
C THR A 137 -4.36 -21.15 5.35
N THR A 138 -3.33 -20.71 6.10
CA THR A 138 -2.71 -21.56 7.14
C THR A 138 -3.34 -21.37 8.52
N GLY A 139 -4.21 -20.36 8.67
CA GLY A 139 -4.88 -20.01 9.92
C GLY A 139 -3.98 -19.42 11.02
N LYS A 140 -2.66 -19.34 10.79
CA LYS A 140 -1.69 -18.85 11.79
C LYS A 140 -1.05 -17.54 11.34
N ALA A 141 -1.15 -16.54 12.21
CA ALA A 141 -0.43 -15.29 12.03
C ALA A 141 1.07 -15.53 12.24
N THR A 142 1.87 -15.03 11.30
CA THR A 142 3.34 -15.05 11.35
C THR A 142 3.91 -13.85 12.10
N SER A 143 3.19 -12.74 12.12
CA SER A 143 3.57 -11.53 12.85
C SER A 143 2.33 -10.76 13.27
N LYS A 144 2.38 -10.13 14.45
CA LYS A 144 1.36 -9.22 14.97
C LYS A 144 2.02 -7.99 15.58
N GLY A 145 1.33 -6.86 15.59
CA GLY A 145 1.81 -5.67 16.29
C GLY A 145 1.03 -4.41 15.94
N LEU A 146 1.56 -3.27 16.35
CA LEU A 146 1.07 -1.97 15.90
C LEU A 146 2.04 -1.42 14.84
N ARG A 147 1.49 -0.92 13.73
CA ARG A 147 2.25 -0.24 12.69
C ARG A 147 1.78 1.20 12.54
N PRO A 148 2.70 2.16 12.31
CA PRO A 148 2.31 3.54 12.00
C PRO A 148 1.35 3.60 10.81
N ALA A 149 0.39 4.50 10.90
CA ALA A 149 -0.57 4.79 9.84
C ALA A 149 -0.78 6.31 9.75
N GLY A 150 0.32 7.06 9.73
CA GLY A 150 0.34 8.51 9.90
C GLY A 150 0.62 8.97 11.33
N PRO A 151 0.98 10.25 11.53
CA PRO A 151 1.16 10.83 12.86
C PRO A 151 -0.08 10.63 13.75
N GLY A 152 0.13 10.21 14.99
CA GLY A 152 -0.94 9.96 15.97
C GLY A 152 -1.80 8.72 15.70
N HIS A 153 -1.59 8.00 14.60
CA HIS A 153 -2.42 6.88 14.19
C HIS A 153 -1.60 5.58 14.08
N LYS A 154 -2.14 4.51 14.66
CA LYS A 154 -1.56 3.17 14.58
C LYS A 154 -2.61 2.17 14.11
N ALA A 155 -2.22 1.32 13.17
CA ALA A 155 -3.03 0.19 12.74
C ALA A 155 -2.65 -1.06 13.53
N LYS A 156 -3.65 -1.88 13.86
CA LYS A 156 -3.43 -3.29 14.24
C LYS A 156 -2.93 -4.02 13.01
N TYR A 157 -1.66 -4.40 13.06
CA TYR A 157 -1.00 -5.11 12.00
C TYR A 157 -0.98 -6.61 12.25
N VAL A 158 -1.34 -7.38 11.23
CA VAL A 158 -1.20 -8.84 11.24
C VAL A 158 -0.68 -9.30 9.89
N ALA A 159 0.23 -10.27 9.90
CA ALA A 159 0.73 -10.94 8.71
C ALA A 159 0.36 -12.42 8.76
N TRP A 160 -0.30 -12.93 7.73
CA TRP A 160 -0.78 -14.31 7.65
C TRP A 160 -0.04 -15.07 6.56
N ALA A 161 0.53 -16.23 6.91
CA ALA A 161 1.13 -17.11 5.91
C ALA A 161 0.03 -17.80 5.11
N ASN A 162 0.21 -17.87 3.80
CA ASN A 162 -0.71 -18.47 2.85
C ASN A 162 0.05 -19.29 1.81
N ARG A 163 -0.67 -20.20 1.17
CA ARG A 163 -0.14 -21.09 0.14
C ARG A 163 -1.04 -21.03 -1.09
N CYS A 164 -0.42 -21.17 -2.25
CA CYS A 164 -1.12 -21.53 -3.48
C CYS A 164 -0.93 -23.02 -3.70
N MET A 165 -2.02 -23.71 -3.99
CA MET A 165 -2.05 -25.13 -4.29
C MET A 165 -2.62 -25.35 -5.69
N THR A 166 -2.27 -26.46 -6.33
CA THR A 166 -3.03 -26.96 -7.49
C THR A 166 -4.50 -27.16 -7.09
N ASN A 167 -5.43 -27.08 -8.04
CA ASN A 167 -6.87 -27.16 -7.74
C ASN A 167 -7.30 -28.52 -7.17
N ASP A 168 -6.52 -29.58 -7.40
CA ASP A 168 -6.69 -30.89 -6.76
C ASP A 168 -6.12 -30.95 -5.32
N GLY A 169 -5.54 -29.85 -4.83
CA GLY A 169 -4.98 -29.71 -3.49
C GLY A 169 -3.65 -30.44 -3.26
N LYS A 170 -3.11 -31.15 -4.26
CA LYS A 170 -1.99 -32.09 -4.05
C LYS A 170 -0.62 -31.42 -3.99
N LYS A 171 -0.43 -30.31 -4.69
CA LYS A 171 0.89 -29.67 -4.84
C LYS A 171 0.85 -28.20 -4.50
N GLN A 172 1.78 -27.76 -3.64
CA GLN A 172 2.02 -26.34 -3.41
C GLN A 172 2.76 -25.73 -4.61
N THR A 173 2.23 -24.63 -5.15
CA THR A 173 2.81 -23.90 -6.29
C THR A 173 3.48 -22.60 -5.86
N ALA A 174 3.03 -21.98 -4.77
CA ALA A 174 3.64 -20.78 -4.20
C ALA A 174 3.34 -20.63 -2.70
N SER A 175 4.11 -19.78 -2.03
CA SER A 175 3.82 -19.28 -0.68
C SER A 175 3.78 -17.76 -0.71
N PHE A 176 2.93 -17.16 0.11
CA PHE A 176 2.82 -15.71 0.21
C PHE A 176 2.31 -15.28 1.58
N THR A 177 2.40 -13.98 1.83
CA THR A 177 1.94 -13.38 3.09
C THR A 177 0.85 -12.37 2.79
N GLN A 178 -0.30 -12.53 3.44
CA GLN A 178 -1.31 -11.49 3.49
C GLN A 178 -0.99 -10.56 4.66
N ARG A 179 -0.70 -9.30 4.36
CA ARG A 179 -0.44 -8.24 5.32
C ARG A 179 -1.70 -7.41 5.50
N GLU A 180 -2.08 -7.14 6.74
CA GLU A 180 -3.29 -6.41 7.08
C GLU A 180 -2.95 -5.26 8.03
N TRP A 181 -3.48 -4.06 7.74
CA TRP A 181 -3.46 -2.91 8.63
C TRP A 181 -4.90 -2.54 8.95
N PHE A 182 -5.35 -2.88 10.15
CA PHE A 182 -6.71 -2.58 10.59
C PHE A 182 -6.73 -1.39 11.55
N LEU A 183 -7.46 -0.35 11.18
CA LEU A 183 -7.70 0.85 11.97
C LEU A 183 -9.16 0.83 12.45
N PRO A 184 -9.47 0.24 13.62
CA PRO A 184 -10.84 0.03 14.05
C PRO A 184 -11.62 1.34 14.27
N SER A 185 -10.99 2.34 14.90
CA SER A 185 -11.64 3.64 15.18
C SER A 185 -12.02 4.37 13.90
N SER A 186 -11.08 4.42 12.95
CA SER A 186 -11.32 5.00 11.62
C SER A 186 -12.09 4.07 10.71
N LYS A 187 -12.39 2.82 11.12
CA LYS A 187 -12.97 1.68 10.37
C LYS A 187 -12.36 1.46 8.97
N ILE A 188 -11.04 1.44 8.88
CA ILE A 188 -10.30 1.19 7.64
C ILE A 188 -9.56 -0.13 7.78
N LEU A 189 -9.61 -0.97 6.75
CA LEU A 189 -8.78 -2.15 6.62
C LEU A 189 -7.97 -2.06 5.33
N VAL A 190 -6.64 -2.08 5.44
CA VAL A 190 -5.76 -2.21 4.28
C VAL A 190 -5.25 -3.64 4.19
N VAL A 191 -5.34 -4.26 3.02
CA VAL A 191 -4.89 -5.64 2.78
C VAL A 191 -3.92 -5.68 1.60
N ASP A 192 -2.80 -6.39 1.75
CA ASP A 192 -1.81 -6.58 0.71
C ASP A 192 -1.27 -8.02 0.71
N VAL A 193 -1.41 -8.72 -0.41
CA VAL A 193 -0.86 -10.07 -0.62
C VAL A 193 0.38 -10.07 -1.53
N TRP A 194 0.70 -8.92 -2.13
CA TRP A 194 1.74 -8.78 -3.15
C TRP A 194 3.07 -8.30 -2.58
N LYS A 195 3.16 -8.09 -1.26
CA LYS A 195 4.30 -7.46 -0.61
C LYS A 195 4.65 -6.14 -1.32
N THR A 196 3.62 -5.34 -1.60
CA THR A 196 3.75 -4.09 -2.38
C THR A 196 4.92 -3.23 -1.85
N PRO A 197 5.96 -2.97 -2.67
CA PRO A 197 7.10 -2.16 -2.26
C PRO A 197 6.68 -0.75 -1.87
N GLY A 198 7.21 -0.25 -0.76
CA GLY A 198 6.91 1.11 -0.27
C GLY A 198 5.55 1.30 0.40
N LEU A 199 4.64 0.31 0.36
CA LEU A 199 3.31 0.45 0.97
C LEU A 199 3.37 0.79 2.47
N GLU A 200 4.27 0.15 3.22
CA GLU A 200 4.45 0.45 4.65
C GLU A 200 4.85 1.90 4.89
N ASN A 201 5.70 2.47 4.02
CA ASN A 201 6.11 3.86 4.12
C ASN A 201 4.96 4.81 3.71
N VAL A 202 4.19 4.46 2.69
CA VAL A 202 2.99 5.23 2.28
C VAL A 202 1.97 5.29 3.43
N LEU A 203 1.69 4.16 4.07
CA LEU A 203 0.80 4.10 5.23
C LEU A 203 1.38 4.86 6.43
N GLY A 204 2.66 4.64 6.73
CA GLY A 204 3.34 5.31 7.85
C GLY A 204 3.34 6.84 7.75
N ASN A 205 3.35 7.38 6.52
CA ASN A 205 3.32 8.81 6.22
C ASN A 205 1.92 9.34 5.84
N ALA A 206 0.85 8.58 6.12
CA ALA A 206 -0.50 9.05 5.90
C ALA A 206 -0.78 10.35 6.67
N THR A 207 -1.59 11.24 6.12
CA THR A 207 -2.12 12.39 6.83
C THR A 207 -3.60 12.21 7.16
N TRP A 208 -4.10 12.93 8.16
CA TRP A 208 -5.47 12.78 8.66
C TRP A 208 -6.19 14.12 8.67
N SER A 209 -7.47 14.11 8.28
CA SER A 209 -8.38 15.25 8.17
C SER A 209 -9.75 14.92 8.74
#